data_AF-A0A924ZW74-F1
#
_entry.id   AF-A0A924ZW74-F1
#
_cell.length_a   1.000
_cell.length_b   1.000
_cell.length_c   1.000
_cell.angle_alpha   90.00
_cell.angle_beta   90.00
_cell.angle_gamma   90.00
#
_symmetry.space_group_name_H-M   'P 1'
#
loop_
_entity.id
_entity.type
_entity.pdbx_description
1 polymer ?
#
loop_
_entity_poly.entity_id
_entity_poly.type
_entity_poly.pdbx_seq_one_letter_code
_entity_poly.pdbx_strand_id
1 'polypeptide(L)'
;MKSTLLICLAFFSIHTFASTSKEISSMIVSMSNFSEKEKLRETDLPELTQQLKNILILEKLDQSHEGPFELTSSYPQNKALYQKALKSFKKDEQKTLQKILKIVEDLARDGNG
;
A
#
# COMPACT_ATOMS: atom_id res chain seq x y z
N MET A 1 15.64 33.72 36.27
CA MET A 1 16.28 32.46 35.81
C MET A 1 15.32 31.77 34.85
N LYS A 2 15.46 32.03 33.54
CA LYS A 2 14.67 31.43 32.46
C LYS A 2 15.67 30.82 31.49
N SER A 3 15.62 29.51 31.27
CA SER A 3 16.07 28.80 30.04
C SER A 3 16.56 27.40 30.38
N THR A 4 15.63 26.47 30.61
CA THR A 4 15.90 25.04 30.46
C THR A 4 14.63 24.35 29.99
N LEU A 5 14.01 24.84 28.92
CA LEU A 5 12.79 24.23 28.38
C LEU A 5 12.69 24.43 26.86
N LEU A 6 13.71 23.99 26.12
CA LEU A 6 13.69 24.08 24.65
C LEU A 6 14.43 22.94 23.94
N ILE A 7 14.71 21.82 24.63
CA ILE A 7 15.43 20.66 24.05
C ILE A 7 14.54 19.40 23.95
N CYS A 8 13.35 19.36 24.56
CA CYS A 8 12.50 18.16 24.49
C CYS A 8 11.64 18.05 23.21
N LEU A 9 11.43 19.13 22.45
CA LEU A 9 10.54 19.12 21.28
C LEU A 9 11.19 18.58 19.99
N ALA A 10 12.52 18.55 19.89
CA ALA A 10 13.20 18.05 18.70
C ALA A 10 13.38 16.52 18.67
N PHE A 11 13.36 15.85 19.82
CA PHE A 11 13.56 14.39 19.89
C PHE A 11 12.29 13.58 19.57
N PHE A 12 11.10 14.12 19.85
CA PHE A 12 9.85 13.42 19.51
C PHE A 12 9.60 13.35 18.00
N SER A 13 9.95 14.41 17.25
CA SER A 13 9.70 14.47 15.81
C SER A 13 10.57 13.51 15.00
N ILE A 14 11.83 13.32 15.40
CA ILE A 14 12.78 12.44 14.67
C ILE A 14 12.38 10.96 14.84
N HIS A 15 11.91 10.56 16.04
CA HIS A 15 11.51 9.18 16.30
C HIS A 15 10.21 8.81 15.57
N THR A 16 9.24 9.71 15.49
CA THR A 16 8.01 9.47 14.73
C THR A 16 8.30 9.33 13.24
N PHE A 17 9.12 10.22 12.67
CA PHE A 17 9.46 10.16 11.24
C PHE A 17 10.23 8.89 10.86
N ALA A 18 11.25 8.52 11.64
CA ALA A 18 12.02 7.31 11.38
C ALA A 18 11.17 6.02 11.49
N SER A 19 10.22 5.99 12.43
CA SER A 19 9.28 4.86 12.58
C SER A 19 8.32 4.77 11.38
N THR A 20 7.75 5.89 10.95
CA THR A 20 6.85 5.94 9.78
C THR A 20 7.56 5.55 8.49
N SER A 21 8.79 6.03 8.27
CA SER A 21 9.59 5.65 7.10
C SER A 21 9.86 4.14 7.06
N LYS A 22 10.25 3.55 8.20
CA LYS A 22 10.49 2.10 8.28
C LYS A 22 9.23 1.27 8.03
N GLU A 23 8.09 1.73 8.52
CA GLU A 23 6.79 1.08 8.32
C GLU A 23 6.38 1.13 6.84
N ILE A 24 6.49 2.29 6.19
CA ILE A 24 6.23 2.46 4.75
C ILE A 24 7.11 1.51 3.93
N SER A 25 8.43 1.51 4.17
CA SER A 25 9.34 0.61 3.46
C SER A 25 8.98 -0.86 3.67
N SER A 26 8.57 -1.25 4.87
CA SER A 26 8.13 -2.62 5.14
C SER A 26 6.86 -2.99 4.39
N MET A 27 5.91 -2.06 4.23
CA MET A 27 4.69 -2.29 3.46
C MET A 27 5.01 -2.45 1.97
N ILE A 28 5.86 -1.58 1.41
CA ILE A 28 6.30 -1.66 0.01
C ILE A 28 6.99 -3.01 -0.26
N VAL A 29 7.97 -3.40 0.56
CA VAL A 29 8.67 -4.69 0.42
C VAL A 29 7.70 -5.88 0.52
N SER A 30 6.74 -5.83 1.45
CA SER A 30 5.73 -6.89 1.54
C SER A 30 4.87 -7.00 0.28
N MET A 31 4.55 -5.87 -0.34
CA MET A 31 3.75 -5.84 -1.56
C MET A 31 4.54 -6.32 -2.78
N SER A 32 5.79 -5.88 -2.92
CA SER A 32 6.73 -6.36 -3.94
C SER A 32 6.83 -7.88 -3.89
N ASN A 33 7.13 -8.45 -2.71
CA ASN A 33 7.25 -9.89 -2.52
C ASN A 33 5.94 -10.64 -2.83
N PHE A 34 4.80 -10.05 -2.49
CA PHE A 34 3.50 -10.64 -2.81
C PHE A 34 3.27 -10.67 -4.33
N SER A 35 3.66 -9.61 -5.04
CA SER A 35 3.43 -9.48 -6.48
C SER A 35 4.29 -10.37 -7.36
N GLU A 36 5.37 -10.95 -6.81
CA GLU A 36 6.11 -12.03 -7.47
C GLU A 36 5.25 -13.29 -7.68
N LYS A 37 4.12 -13.42 -6.97
CA LYS A 37 3.15 -14.51 -7.18
C LYS A 37 2.32 -14.21 -8.43
N GLU A 38 2.84 -14.61 -9.58
CA GLU A 38 2.18 -14.37 -10.87
C GLU A 38 0.75 -14.93 -10.92
N LYS A 39 0.49 -16.10 -10.32
CA LYS A 39 -0.83 -16.75 -10.32
C LYS A 39 -1.33 -17.00 -8.90
N LEU A 40 -2.28 -16.17 -8.48
CA LEU A 40 -2.90 -16.26 -7.17
C LEU A 40 -3.98 -17.36 -7.15
N ARG A 41 -4.18 -17.93 -5.96
CA ARG A 41 -5.21 -18.91 -5.64
C ARG A 41 -6.11 -18.37 -4.54
N GLU A 42 -7.21 -19.08 -4.32
CA GLU A 42 -8.16 -18.79 -3.24
C GLU A 42 -7.51 -18.80 -1.85
N THR A 43 -6.46 -19.61 -1.65
CA THR A 43 -5.69 -19.65 -0.40
C THR A 43 -4.94 -18.34 -0.12
N ASP A 44 -4.68 -17.54 -1.15
CA ASP A 44 -3.88 -16.31 -1.06
C ASP A 44 -4.76 -15.08 -0.76
N LEU A 45 -6.10 -15.25 -0.70
CA LEU A 45 -7.03 -14.14 -0.43
C LEU A 45 -6.77 -13.36 0.86
N PRO A 46 -6.44 -14.01 2.01
CA PRO A 46 -6.15 -13.28 3.24
C PRO A 46 -4.94 -12.35 3.08
N GLU A 47 -3.90 -12.83 2.40
CA GLU A 47 -2.68 -12.05 2.15
C GLU A 47 -2.95 -10.93 1.14
N LEU A 48 -3.69 -11.20 0.06
CA LEU A 48 -4.16 -10.19 -0.89
C LEU A 48 -4.97 -9.08 -0.19
N THR A 49 -5.87 -9.48 0.71
CA THR A 49 -6.65 -8.54 1.52
C THR A 49 -5.75 -7.68 2.40
N GLN A 50 -4.68 -8.25 2.96
CA GLN A 50 -3.70 -7.48 3.71
C GLN A 50 -2.95 -6.48 2.82
N GLN A 51 -2.57 -6.85 1.59
CA GLN A 51 -1.91 -5.91 0.68
C GLN A 51 -2.83 -4.75 0.26
N LEU A 52 -4.12 -5.01 0.05
CA LEU A 52 -5.10 -3.94 -0.20
C LEU A 52 -5.27 -3.01 1.02
N LYS A 53 -5.15 -3.52 2.25
CA LYS A 53 -5.11 -2.65 3.44
C LYS A 53 -3.84 -1.80 3.47
N ASN A 54 -2.69 -2.38 3.17
CA ASN A 54 -1.42 -1.66 3.10
C ASN A 54 -1.49 -0.51 2.10
N ILE A 55 -2.10 -0.72 0.92
CA ILE A 55 -2.37 0.35 -0.05
C ILE A 55 -3.18 1.50 0.53
N LEU A 56 -4.28 1.20 1.23
CA LEU A 56 -5.11 2.25 1.83
C LEU A 56 -4.39 3.05 2.91
N ILE A 57 -3.40 2.44 3.58
CA ILE A 57 -2.55 3.12 4.55
C ILE A 57 -1.52 3.97 3.82
N LEU A 58 -0.80 3.39 2.85
CA LEU A 58 0.21 4.07 2.06
C LEU A 58 -0.37 5.32 1.38
N GLU A 59 -1.49 5.23 0.67
CA GLU A 59 -2.10 6.40 -0.02
C GLU A 59 -2.53 7.53 0.93
N LYS A 60 -2.70 7.26 2.23
CA LYS A 60 -2.95 8.29 3.25
C LYS A 60 -1.66 8.94 3.75
N LEU A 61 -0.56 8.18 3.78
CA LEU A 61 0.73 8.61 4.29
C LEU A 61 1.62 9.23 3.21
N ASP A 62 1.51 8.72 1.98
CA ASP A 62 2.31 9.08 0.80
C ASP A 62 1.49 8.90 -0.49
N GLN A 63 1.38 9.97 -1.27
CA GLN A 63 0.63 10.01 -2.54
C GLN A 63 1.54 9.80 -3.76
N SER A 64 2.77 9.32 -3.55
CA SER A 64 3.73 8.98 -4.62
C SER A 64 3.24 7.88 -5.57
N HIS A 65 2.23 7.10 -5.16
CA HIS A 65 1.72 5.91 -5.85
C HIS A 65 2.72 4.75 -5.97
N GLU A 66 3.78 4.72 -5.14
CA GLU A 66 4.72 3.59 -5.09
C GLU A 66 4.02 2.28 -4.69
N GLY A 67 3.14 2.31 -3.68
CA GLY A 67 2.36 1.14 -3.27
C GLY A 67 1.54 0.53 -4.42
N PRO A 68 0.66 1.30 -5.08
CA PRO A 68 -0.04 0.84 -6.29
C PRO A 68 0.88 0.26 -7.37
N PHE A 69 2.04 0.86 -7.62
CA PHE A 69 3.00 0.37 -8.61
C PHE A 69 3.46 -1.06 -8.34
N GLU A 70 3.71 -1.42 -7.07
CA GLU A 70 4.12 -2.78 -6.69
C GLU A 70 3.13 -3.87 -7.09
N LEU A 71 1.84 -3.54 -7.31
CA LEU A 71 0.82 -4.53 -7.69
C LEU A 71 0.67 -4.73 -9.20
N THR A 72 1.34 -3.92 -10.03
CA THR A 72 1.19 -3.93 -11.49
C THR A 72 1.53 -5.28 -12.12
N SER A 73 2.50 -6.00 -11.56
CA SER A 73 2.91 -7.33 -12.04
C SER A 73 1.90 -8.44 -11.74
N SER A 74 1.15 -8.35 -10.64
CA SER A 74 0.24 -9.42 -10.20
C SER A 74 -1.22 -9.14 -10.53
N TYR A 75 -1.62 -7.88 -10.62
CA TYR A 75 -3.02 -7.48 -10.81
C TYR A 75 -3.64 -7.98 -12.14
N PRO A 76 -3.01 -7.82 -13.33
CA PRO A 76 -3.65 -8.06 -14.61
C PRO A 76 -4.20 -9.47 -14.78
N GLN A 77 -3.45 -10.48 -14.36
CA GLN A 77 -3.85 -11.89 -14.45
C GLN A 77 -4.70 -12.38 -13.27
N ASN A 78 -4.85 -11.58 -12.20
CA ASN A 78 -5.55 -11.99 -10.97
C ASN A 78 -6.78 -11.11 -10.64
N LYS A 79 -7.28 -10.28 -11.57
CA LYS A 79 -8.38 -9.32 -11.35
C LYS A 79 -9.58 -9.89 -10.58
N ALA A 80 -10.00 -11.13 -10.87
CA ALA A 80 -11.15 -11.75 -10.21
C ALA A 80 -10.94 -11.92 -8.70
N LEU A 81 -9.74 -12.30 -8.26
CA LEU A 81 -9.40 -12.45 -6.85
C LEU A 81 -9.30 -11.10 -6.15
N TYR A 82 -8.77 -10.08 -6.84
CA TYR A 82 -8.80 -8.69 -6.35
C TYR A 82 -10.22 -8.22 -6.13
N GLN A 83 -11.12 -8.40 -7.10
CA GLN A 83 -12.54 -8.03 -6.95
C GLN A 83 -13.23 -8.82 -5.84
N LYS A 84 -12.82 -10.07 -5.59
CA LYS A 84 -13.31 -10.86 -4.46
C LYS A 84 -12.82 -10.30 -3.13
N ALA A 85 -11.54 -9.98 -3.00
CA ALA A 85 -10.96 -9.38 -1.81
C ALA A 85 -11.58 -8.01 -1.48
N LEU A 86 -11.88 -7.18 -2.49
CA LEU A 86 -12.57 -5.89 -2.28
C LEU A 86 -13.87 -6.02 -1.48
N LYS A 87 -14.61 -7.12 -1.64
CA LYS A 87 -15.91 -7.32 -0.97
C LYS A 87 -15.79 -7.42 0.55
N SER A 88 -14.59 -7.64 1.12
CA SER A 88 -14.38 -7.65 2.57
C SER A 88 -14.20 -6.26 3.17
N PHE A 89 -14.10 -5.20 2.37
CA PHE A 89 -13.88 -3.83 2.82
C PHE A 89 -15.18 -3.06 2.95
N LYS A 90 -15.16 -1.91 3.65
CA LYS A 90 -16.33 -1.01 3.71
C LYS A 90 -16.57 -0.35 2.35
N LYS A 91 -17.80 0.11 2.09
CA LYS A 91 -18.19 0.67 0.78
C LYS A 91 -17.36 1.88 0.34
N ASP A 92 -16.94 2.72 1.28
CA ASP A 92 -16.07 3.87 1.06
C ASP A 92 -14.65 3.44 0.69
N GLU A 93 -14.08 2.50 1.44
CA GLU A 93 -12.76 1.90 1.16
C GLU A 93 -12.75 1.19 -0.20
N GLN A 94 -13.82 0.46 -0.53
CA GLN A 94 -13.98 -0.19 -1.83
C GLN A 94 -13.89 0.81 -2.99
N LYS A 95 -14.55 1.98 -2.88
CA LYS A 95 -14.50 3.01 -3.93
C LYS A 95 -13.09 3.55 -4.13
N THR A 96 -12.36 3.78 -3.03
CA THR A 96 -10.96 4.23 -3.09
C THR A 96 -10.08 3.17 -3.72
N LEU A 97 -10.18 1.92 -3.26
CA LEU A 97 -9.42 0.80 -3.82
C LEU A 97 -9.74 0.55 -5.29
N GLN A 98 -11.00 0.69 -5.73
CA GLN A 98 -11.35 0.57 -7.13
C GLN A 98 -10.67 1.63 -8.01
N LYS A 99 -10.56 2.88 -7.52
CA LYS A 99 -9.83 3.94 -8.22
C LYS A 99 -8.34 3.60 -8.30
N ILE A 100 -7.75 3.14 -7.21
CA ILE A 100 -6.34 2.75 -7.16
C ILE A 100 -6.07 1.58 -8.11
N LEU A 101 -6.88 0.53 -8.07
CA LEU A 101 -6.71 -0.62 -8.95
C LEU A 101 -6.89 -0.26 -10.43
N LYS A 102 -7.66 0.77 -10.74
CA LYS A 102 -7.70 1.33 -12.10
C LYS A 102 -6.37 1.97 -12.48
N ILE A 103 -5.73 2.73 -11.57
CA ILE A 103 -4.37 3.26 -11.80
C ILE A 103 -3.38 2.12 -12.02
N VAL A 104 -3.44 1.06 -11.20
CA VAL A 104 -2.61 -0.15 -11.37
C VAL A 104 -2.83 -0.78 -12.74
N GLU A 105 -4.09 -0.87 -13.19
CA GLU A 105 -4.43 -1.38 -14.52
C GLU A 105 -3.85 -0.53 -15.64
N ASP A 106 -3.96 0.79 -15.54
CA ASP A 106 -3.46 1.73 -16.53
C ASP A 106 -1.91 1.67 -16.58
N LEU A 107 -1.24 1.68 -15.43
CA LEU A 107 0.23 1.53 -15.33
C LEU A 107 0.73 0.20 -15.91
N ALA A 108 0.05 -0.91 -15.63
CA ALA A 108 0.42 -2.22 -16.16
C ALA A 108 0.25 -2.32 -17.69
N ARG A 109 -0.64 -1.50 -18.27
CA ARG A 109 -0.80 -1.40 -19.73
C ARG A 109 0.25 -0.52 -20.37
N ASP A 110 0.58 0.59 -19.73
CA ASP A 110 1.53 1.58 -20.24
C ASP A 110 3.00 1.14 -20.06
N GLY A 111 3.28 0.25 -19.10
CA GLY A 111 4.61 -0.34 -18.86
C GLY A 111 5.07 -1.41 -19.86
N ASN A 112 4.26 -1.72 -20.89
CA ASN A 112 4.67 -2.49 -22.08
C ASN A 112 5.12 -1.56 -23.23
N GLY A 113 5.93 -0.55 -22.90
CA GLY A 113 6.58 0.37 -23.85
C GLY A 113 8.10 0.23 -23.81
#